data_AF-A0A521MR80-F1
#
_entry.id   AF-A0A521MR80-F1
#
_cell.length_a   1.000
_cell.length_b   1.000
_cell.length_c   1.000
_cell.angle_alpha   90.00
_cell.angle_beta   90.00
_cell.angle_gamma   90.00
#
_symmetry.space_group_name_H-M   'P 1'
#
loop_
_entity.id
_entity.type
_entity.pdbx_description
1 polymer ?
#
loop_
_entity_poly.entity_id
_entity_poly.type
_entity_poly.pdbx_seq_one_letter_code
_entity_poly.pdbx_strand_id
1 'polypeptide(L)'
;MGSALAAAVLALGAGLFGAATPASAEARVAIAVEGSTATDAAGLPLLSPDAPSTLTVTGSGFQSVQGGFGGIYVLFGWVDPAGSWQPSLGGATGTSYRYAMDDETSPAGYQQFVAFPGGATEASASSGVIAADGSWSATVVVQGPVFETFDRENNPVQVDCLATQCGVITIGAHGVANPTNETFTPVAFGSIAPTPTPEPATGTAAPGPAVGAGESTGTAVPLDDVAAATGSSDPAPALVGVAIGVVVAAVIATVVVVSVRRRRHAASPASKE
;
A
#
# COMPACT_ATOMS: atom_id res chain seq x y z
N MET A 1 -30.90 44.18 -69.91
CA MET A 1 -29.83 43.17 -69.69
C MET A 1 -29.20 43.49 -68.35
N GLY A 2 -29.08 42.64 -67.33
CA GLY A 2 -29.33 41.22 -67.11
C GLY A 2 -28.87 40.94 -65.67
N SER A 3 -29.55 40.03 -64.98
CA SER A 3 -29.62 39.81 -63.53
C SER A 3 -28.37 39.31 -62.78
N ALA A 4 -28.47 39.43 -61.44
CA ALA A 4 -27.96 38.56 -60.36
C ALA A 4 -26.45 38.67 -60.03
N LEU A 5 -25.96 38.54 -58.78
CA LEU A 5 -26.37 37.67 -57.66
C LEU A 5 -26.12 38.31 -56.28
N ALA A 6 -26.85 37.79 -55.30
CA ALA A 6 -26.79 38.05 -53.87
C ALA A 6 -25.71 37.24 -53.13
N ALA A 7 -25.57 37.58 -51.84
CA ALA A 7 -25.10 36.78 -50.71
C ALA A 7 -23.64 36.94 -50.24
N ALA A 8 -23.48 37.46 -49.02
CA ALA A 8 -22.59 36.87 -48.02
C ALA A 8 -23.13 37.20 -46.62
N VAL A 9 -23.69 36.18 -45.99
CA VAL A 9 -24.28 36.14 -44.65
C VAL A 9 -23.18 35.99 -43.59
N LEU A 10 -23.47 36.54 -42.41
CA LEU A 10 -22.86 36.36 -41.09
C LEU A 10 -21.85 35.21 -40.92
N ALA A 11 -20.65 35.53 -40.40
CA ALA A 11 -19.80 34.59 -39.68
C ALA A 11 -19.02 35.28 -38.56
N LEU A 12 -19.69 35.57 -37.43
CA LEU A 12 -19.02 35.84 -36.15
C LEU A 12 -19.67 34.96 -35.08
N GLY A 13 -18.96 33.93 -34.63
CA GLY A 13 -19.37 33.14 -33.47
C GLY A 13 -19.02 31.67 -33.56
N ALA A 14 -17.73 31.32 -33.47
CA ALA A 14 -17.34 29.95 -33.14
C ALA A 14 -15.98 29.95 -32.42
N GLY A 15 -15.96 29.45 -31.19
CA GLY A 15 -14.77 28.77 -30.67
C GLY A 15 -13.99 29.41 -29.53
N LEU A 16 -14.64 29.91 -28.47
CA LEU A 16 -14.03 29.84 -27.13
C LEU A 16 -14.58 28.60 -26.40
N PHE A 17 -14.18 27.41 -26.86
CA PHE A 17 -14.23 26.23 -26.01
C PHE A 17 -12.94 26.25 -25.20
N GLY A 18 -12.99 26.84 -24.00
CA GLY A 18 -11.94 26.64 -23.00
C GLY A 18 -11.80 25.15 -22.77
N ALA A 19 -10.60 24.60 -23.00
CA ALA A 19 -10.28 23.25 -22.61
C ALA A 19 -10.51 23.15 -21.10
N ALA A 20 -11.56 22.44 -20.68
CA ALA A 20 -11.71 22.06 -19.29
C ALA A 20 -10.47 21.23 -18.95
N THR A 21 -9.57 21.78 -18.14
CA THR A 21 -8.51 20.99 -17.53
C THR A 21 -9.20 19.82 -16.83
N PRO A 22 -8.85 18.56 -17.12
CA PRO A 22 -9.41 17.44 -16.39
C PRO A 22 -9.18 17.73 -14.91
N ALA A 23 -10.24 17.73 -14.12
CA ALA A 23 -10.12 17.80 -12.68
C ALA A 23 -9.33 16.55 -12.26
N SER A 24 -8.06 16.72 -11.93
CA SER A 24 -7.28 15.66 -11.30
C SER A 24 -7.98 15.36 -9.97
N ALA A 25 -8.56 14.18 -9.85
CA ALA A 25 -9.04 13.70 -8.58
C ALA A 25 -7.85 13.66 -7.63
N GLU A 26 -7.95 14.38 -6.52
CA GLU A 26 -6.95 14.34 -5.46
C GLU A 26 -6.85 12.91 -4.93
N ALA A 27 -5.65 12.45 -4.56
CA ALA A 27 -5.45 11.09 -4.10
C ALA A 27 -6.34 10.76 -2.90
N ARG A 28 -6.95 9.58 -2.93
CA ARG A 28 -7.84 9.05 -1.89
C ARG A 28 -7.47 7.62 -1.61
N VAL A 29 -7.46 7.26 -0.34
CA VAL A 29 -7.28 5.88 0.12
C VAL A 29 -8.52 5.43 0.87
N ALA A 30 -8.98 4.23 0.57
CA ALA A 30 -10.03 3.54 1.29
C ALA A 30 -9.46 2.26 1.91
N ILE A 31 -9.88 1.98 3.15
CA ILE A 31 -9.42 0.85 3.95
C ILE A 31 -10.63 -0.02 4.24
N ALA A 32 -10.53 -1.30 3.89
CA ALA A 32 -11.45 -2.34 4.32
C ALA A 32 -10.71 -3.31 5.25
N VAL A 33 -11.30 -3.61 6.40
CA VAL A 33 -10.76 -4.60 7.35
C VAL A 33 -11.37 -5.96 7.01
N GLU A 34 -10.54 -6.98 6.82
CA GLU A 34 -11.03 -8.32 6.51
C GLU A 34 -11.95 -8.83 7.62
N GLY A 35 -13.14 -9.31 7.23
CA GLY A 35 -14.13 -9.84 8.17
C GLY A 35 -14.85 -8.82 9.06
N SER A 36 -14.63 -7.51 8.86
CA SER A 36 -15.23 -6.45 9.67
C SER A 36 -15.65 -5.23 8.85
N THR A 37 -16.80 -4.65 9.19
CA THR A 37 -17.24 -3.34 8.72
C THR A 37 -17.39 -2.33 9.86
N ALA A 38 -16.85 -2.68 11.04
CA ALA A 38 -16.95 -1.85 12.22
C ALA A 38 -16.19 -0.53 12.04
N THR A 39 -16.78 0.54 12.55
CA THR A 39 -16.17 1.87 12.58
C THR A 39 -16.31 2.48 13.98
N ASP A 40 -15.41 3.39 14.31
CA ASP A 40 -15.53 4.19 15.54
C ASP A 40 -16.61 5.28 15.41
N ALA A 41 -16.76 6.11 16.44
CA ALA A 41 -17.74 7.21 16.43
C ALA A 41 -17.46 8.29 15.36
N ALA A 42 -16.22 8.40 14.88
CA ALA A 42 -15.82 9.31 13.81
C ALA A 42 -15.93 8.68 12.41
N GLY A 43 -16.34 7.40 12.32
CA GLY A 43 -16.43 6.65 11.07
C GLY A 43 -15.10 6.07 10.59
N LEU A 44 -14.07 6.04 11.43
CA LEU A 44 -12.78 5.42 11.10
C LEU A 44 -12.89 3.89 11.15
N PRO A 45 -12.25 3.15 10.22
CA PRO A 45 -12.17 1.70 10.30
C PRO A 45 -11.60 1.25 11.65
N LEU A 46 -12.28 0.28 12.28
CA LEU A 46 -11.90 -0.23 13.59
C LEU A 46 -11.04 -1.50 13.46
N LEU A 47 -9.85 -1.47 14.04
CA LEU A 47 -8.89 -2.57 14.15
C LEU A 47 -8.98 -3.23 15.52
N SER A 48 -8.68 -4.53 15.57
CA SER A 48 -8.62 -5.27 16.83
C SER A 48 -7.37 -4.88 17.64
N PRO A 49 -7.49 -4.55 18.94
CA PRO A 49 -6.34 -4.37 19.80
C PRO A 49 -5.71 -5.71 20.22
N ASP A 50 -6.46 -6.81 20.14
CA ASP A 50 -6.11 -8.11 20.73
C ASP A 50 -5.65 -9.16 19.69
N ALA A 51 -5.75 -8.86 18.40
CA ALA A 51 -5.37 -9.76 17.32
C ALA A 51 -4.90 -9.00 16.07
N PRO A 52 -4.04 -9.61 15.23
CA PRO A 52 -3.67 -9.04 13.95
C PRO A 52 -4.90 -8.77 13.09
N SER A 53 -4.84 -7.70 12.32
CA SER A 53 -5.87 -7.31 11.35
C SER A 53 -5.27 -7.28 9.94
N THR A 54 -6.00 -7.83 8.97
CA THR A 54 -5.65 -7.74 7.55
C THR A 54 -6.46 -6.62 6.90
N LEU A 55 -5.79 -5.71 6.22
CA LEU A 55 -6.38 -4.57 5.54
C LEU A 55 -6.29 -4.74 4.02
N THR A 56 -7.41 -4.61 3.34
CA THR A 56 -7.42 -4.29 1.91
C THR A 56 -7.41 -2.77 1.77
N VAL A 57 -6.29 -2.25 1.29
CA VAL A 57 -6.09 -0.82 1.06
C VAL A 57 -6.20 -0.56 -0.43
N THR A 58 -7.10 0.33 -0.82
CA THR A 58 -7.31 0.72 -2.22
C THR A 58 -7.09 2.21 -2.38
N GLY A 59 -6.49 2.59 -3.50
CA GLY A 59 -6.26 3.99 -3.83
C GLY A 59 -6.90 4.39 -5.14
N SER A 60 -7.21 5.68 -5.27
CA SER A 60 -7.68 6.31 -6.51
C SER A 60 -7.17 7.76 -6.58
N GLY A 61 -7.07 8.31 -7.80
CA GLY A 61 -6.55 9.67 -8.01
C GLY A 61 -5.03 9.80 -7.82
N PHE A 62 -4.30 8.69 -7.67
CA PHE A 62 -2.84 8.72 -7.58
C PHE A 62 -2.24 9.03 -8.96
N GLN A 63 -1.13 9.74 -8.96
CA GLN A 63 -0.32 9.85 -10.17
C GLN A 63 0.20 8.46 -10.56
N SER A 64 0.11 8.12 -11.85
CA SER A 64 0.78 6.97 -12.46
C SER A 64 1.69 7.45 -13.58
N VAL A 65 2.96 7.04 -13.57
CA VAL A 65 3.98 7.52 -14.51
C VAL A 65 4.54 6.34 -15.32
N GLN A 66 4.14 6.19 -16.58
CA GLN A 66 4.67 5.14 -17.43
C GLN A 66 6.21 5.23 -17.56
N GLY A 67 6.91 4.13 -17.27
CA GLY A 67 8.37 4.07 -17.24
C GLY A 67 9.01 4.80 -16.04
N GLY A 68 8.21 5.27 -15.09
CA GLY A 68 8.66 5.98 -13.90
C GLY A 68 9.46 5.07 -12.96
N PHE A 69 10.47 5.63 -12.30
CA PHE A 69 11.18 4.94 -11.22
C PHE A 69 10.37 5.01 -9.93
N GLY A 70 10.28 3.88 -9.22
CA GLY A 70 9.56 3.79 -7.95
C GLY A 70 8.07 3.57 -8.14
N GLY A 71 7.28 4.38 -7.45
CA GLY A 71 5.85 4.19 -7.22
C GLY A 71 5.49 4.72 -5.84
N ILE A 72 4.71 3.97 -5.08
CA ILE A 72 4.36 4.29 -3.69
C ILE A 72 4.70 3.14 -2.74
N TYR A 73 5.12 3.49 -1.53
CA TYR A 73 4.98 2.61 -0.39
C TYR A 73 3.62 2.83 0.26
N VAL A 74 2.99 1.74 0.70
CA VAL A 74 1.77 1.72 1.52
C VAL A 74 2.16 1.11 2.87
N LEU A 75 2.03 1.89 3.92
CA LEU A 75 2.65 1.61 5.23
C LEU A 75 1.60 1.79 6.32
N PHE A 76 1.64 0.97 7.37
CA PHE A 76 0.89 1.27 8.60
C PHE A 76 1.79 1.99 9.61
N GLY A 77 1.32 3.12 10.14
CA GLY A 77 2.14 3.90 11.06
C GLY A 77 1.52 5.17 11.60
N TRP A 78 2.39 6.02 12.10
CA TRP A 78 2.11 7.30 12.74
C TRP A 78 2.73 8.44 11.95
N VAL A 79 2.05 9.59 11.96
CA VAL A 79 2.55 10.86 11.44
C VAL A 79 2.48 11.92 12.52
N ASP A 80 3.43 12.84 12.54
CA ASP A 80 3.45 13.96 13.48
C ASP A 80 2.26 14.90 13.21
N PRO A 81 1.31 15.05 14.16
CA PRO A 81 0.17 15.94 13.98
C PRO A 81 0.54 17.43 14.04
N ALA A 82 1.71 17.77 14.60
CA ALA A 82 2.14 19.15 14.80
C ALA A 82 2.94 19.74 13.63
N GLY A 83 3.34 18.92 12.65
CA GLY A 83 4.23 19.33 11.56
C GLY A 83 3.85 18.72 10.20
N SER A 84 4.54 19.15 9.15
CA SER A 84 4.43 18.52 7.83
C SER A 84 5.18 17.19 7.83
N TRP A 85 4.43 16.09 7.91
CA TRP A 85 5.01 14.75 7.91
C TRP A 85 5.45 14.29 6.52
N GLN A 86 4.85 14.86 5.46
CA GLN A 86 5.06 14.47 4.08
C GLN A 86 6.54 14.63 3.66
N PRO A 87 7.15 13.62 3.02
CA PRO A 87 8.50 13.76 2.46
C PRO A 87 8.64 14.95 1.50
N SER A 88 7.63 15.22 0.66
CA SER A 88 7.64 16.37 -0.25
C SER A 88 7.66 17.74 0.45
N LEU A 89 7.31 17.78 1.74
CA LEU A 89 7.32 18.98 2.58
C LEU A 89 8.46 18.97 3.61
N GLY A 90 9.45 18.09 3.43
CA GLY A 90 10.64 18.00 4.29
C GLY A 90 10.48 17.05 5.48
N GLY A 91 9.38 16.31 5.55
CA GLY A 91 9.22 15.24 6.53
C GLY A 91 10.22 14.09 6.32
N ALA A 92 10.50 13.35 7.40
CA ALA A 92 11.47 12.26 7.40
C ALA A 92 11.07 11.11 8.35
N THR A 93 11.35 9.88 7.90
CA THR A 93 11.22 8.67 8.73
C THR A 93 12.00 8.82 10.03
N GLY A 94 11.44 8.31 11.13
CA GLY A 94 12.07 8.34 12.44
C GLY A 94 11.95 9.69 13.16
N THR A 95 11.39 10.71 12.50
CA THR A 95 11.14 12.04 13.07
C THR A 95 9.68 12.43 12.93
N SER A 96 9.24 12.77 11.71
CA SER A 96 7.89 13.31 11.45
C SER A 96 6.90 12.25 10.98
N TYR A 97 7.37 11.04 10.67
CA TYR A 97 6.54 9.86 10.51
C TYR A 97 7.34 8.61 10.89
N ARG A 98 6.63 7.57 11.31
CA ARG A 98 7.17 6.26 11.69
C ARG A 98 6.20 5.18 11.28
N TYR A 99 6.68 3.99 10.95
CA TYR A 99 5.82 2.91 10.48
C TYR A 99 6.36 1.56 10.95
N ALA A 100 5.48 0.57 10.94
CA ALA A 100 5.83 -0.81 11.23
C ALA A 100 6.76 -1.34 10.12
N MET A 101 7.95 -1.80 10.53
CA MET A 101 8.96 -2.30 9.61
C MET A 101 8.77 -3.81 9.41
N ASP A 102 8.82 -4.24 8.16
CA ASP A 102 8.98 -5.66 7.79
C ASP A 102 10.45 -6.08 7.92
N ASP A 103 10.66 -7.36 8.19
CA ASP A 103 11.93 -8.01 7.86
C ASP A 103 12.02 -8.17 6.34
N GLU A 104 12.97 -7.49 5.71
CA GLU A 104 13.13 -7.54 4.25
C GLU A 104 13.42 -8.96 3.71
N THR A 105 13.95 -9.85 4.55
CA THR A 105 14.25 -11.24 4.19
C THR A 105 13.05 -12.18 4.38
N SER A 106 12.08 -11.76 5.19
CA SER A 106 10.86 -12.51 5.48
C SER A 106 9.70 -11.54 5.76
N PRO A 107 9.20 -10.84 4.71
CA PRO A 107 8.21 -9.79 4.91
C PRO A 107 6.89 -10.38 5.42
N ALA A 108 6.38 -9.82 6.51
CA ALA A 108 5.11 -10.20 7.12
C ALA A 108 3.93 -9.39 6.54
N GLY A 109 4.21 -8.39 5.71
CA GLY A 109 3.24 -7.63 4.94
C GLY A 109 2.83 -6.30 5.59
N TYR A 110 3.67 -5.77 6.48
CA TYR A 110 3.45 -4.46 7.13
C TYR A 110 3.70 -3.29 6.18
N GLN A 111 4.50 -3.54 5.14
CA GLN A 111 4.88 -2.58 4.10
C GLN A 111 4.60 -3.18 2.73
N GLN A 112 3.93 -2.39 1.89
CA GLN A 112 3.67 -2.79 0.51
C GLN A 112 4.31 -1.80 -0.46
N PHE A 113 4.84 -2.33 -1.55
CA PHE A 113 5.32 -1.54 -2.67
C PHE A 113 4.40 -1.74 -3.87
N VAL A 114 3.83 -0.64 -4.35
CA VAL A 114 3.07 -0.57 -5.60
C VAL A 114 3.87 0.29 -6.58
N ALA A 115 4.32 -0.30 -7.68
CA ALA A 115 5.20 0.38 -8.62
C ALA A 115 4.46 1.26 -9.63
N PHE A 116 5.18 2.17 -10.25
CA PHE A 116 4.74 2.75 -11.51
C PHE A 116 4.89 1.72 -12.66
N PRO A 117 3.98 1.74 -13.66
CA PRO A 117 3.97 0.75 -14.73
C PRO A 117 5.12 0.98 -15.72
N GLY A 118 5.74 -0.11 -16.19
CA GLY A 118 6.86 -0.13 -17.13
C GLY A 118 8.20 0.34 -16.55
N GLY A 119 8.30 0.54 -15.23
CA GLY A 119 9.48 1.06 -14.55
C GLY A 119 10.53 0.00 -14.20
N ALA A 120 11.78 0.42 -13.99
CA ALA A 120 12.86 -0.50 -13.59
C ALA A 120 12.66 -1.17 -12.21
N THR A 121 11.79 -0.60 -11.37
CA THR A 121 11.45 -1.12 -10.04
C THR A 121 10.21 -2.01 -10.05
N GLU A 122 9.48 -2.11 -11.16
CA GLU A 122 8.20 -2.82 -11.23
C GLU A 122 8.30 -4.28 -10.79
N ALA A 123 9.38 -4.97 -11.17
CA ALA A 123 9.60 -6.37 -10.82
C ALA A 123 9.73 -6.63 -9.31
N SER A 124 9.99 -5.59 -8.52
CA SER A 124 10.10 -5.68 -7.06
C SER A 124 8.81 -5.32 -6.33
N ALA A 125 7.73 -4.98 -7.05
CA ALA A 125 6.46 -4.62 -6.44
C ALA A 125 5.82 -5.81 -5.72
N SER A 126 5.53 -5.64 -4.44
CA SER A 126 4.81 -6.65 -3.65
C SER A 126 3.29 -6.59 -3.86
N SER A 127 2.78 -5.47 -4.37
CA SER A 127 1.34 -5.21 -4.56
C SER A 127 1.01 -4.69 -5.98
N GLY A 128 1.80 -5.09 -6.98
CA GLY A 128 1.53 -4.77 -8.39
C GLY A 128 1.83 -3.33 -8.77
N VAL A 129 1.05 -2.76 -9.70
CA VAL A 129 1.30 -1.43 -10.28
C VAL A 129 0.14 -0.47 -10.08
N ILE A 130 0.44 0.83 -10.03
CA ILE A 130 -0.55 1.90 -10.11
C ILE A 130 -1.06 1.95 -11.55
N ALA A 131 -2.34 1.65 -11.75
CA ALA A 131 -2.97 1.68 -13.05
C ALA A 131 -2.91 3.09 -13.67
N ALA A 132 -3.08 3.17 -15.00
CA ALA A 132 -2.99 4.43 -15.73
C ALA A 132 -4.02 5.48 -15.28
N ASP A 133 -5.14 5.05 -14.70
CA ASP A 133 -6.17 5.91 -14.11
C ASP A 133 -5.89 6.33 -12.66
N GLY A 134 -4.76 5.91 -12.10
CA GLY A 134 -4.36 6.21 -10.74
C GLY A 134 -4.94 5.29 -9.67
N SER A 135 -5.58 4.17 -10.07
CA SER A 135 -6.08 3.16 -9.15
C SER A 135 -5.01 2.13 -8.76
N TRP A 136 -5.11 1.61 -7.54
CA TRP A 136 -4.28 0.51 -7.05
C TRP A 136 -4.94 -0.21 -5.86
N SER A 137 -4.43 -1.40 -5.52
CA SER A 137 -4.84 -2.16 -4.33
C SER A 137 -3.62 -2.84 -3.69
N ALA A 138 -3.59 -2.89 -2.37
CA ALA A 138 -2.56 -3.57 -1.58
C ALA A 138 -3.18 -4.24 -0.35
N THR A 139 -2.54 -5.31 0.13
CA THR A 139 -2.92 -5.95 1.40
C THR A 139 -1.89 -5.59 2.46
N VAL A 140 -2.32 -4.97 3.56
CA VAL A 140 -1.45 -4.56 4.67
C VAL A 140 -1.85 -5.32 5.93
N VAL A 141 -0.87 -5.91 6.62
CA VAL A 141 -1.10 -6.57 7.91
C VAL A 141 -0.77 -5.59 9.05
N VAL A 142 -1.64 -5.52 10.05
CA VAL A 142 -1.44 -4.72 11.27
C VAL A 142 -1.46 -5.67 12.46
N GLN A 143 -0.30 -5.93 13.07
CA GLN A 143 -0.17 -6.91 14.15
C GLN A 143 -0.92 -6.53 15.43
N GLY A 144 -1.08 -5.24 15.66
CA GLY A 144 -1.69 -4.68 16.85
C GLY A 144 -1.43 -3.18 16.96
N PRO A 145 -1.86 -2.55 18.06
CA PRO A 145 -1.78 -1.11 18.22
C PRO A 145 -0.39 -0.61 18.61
N VAL A 146 0.51 -1.50 19.03
CA VAL A 146 1.86 -1.14 19.46
C VAL A 146 2.89 -1.82 18.57
N PHE A 147 3.83 -1.04 18.04
CA PHE A 147 4.93 -1.58 17.23
C PHE A 147 6.26 -0.89 17.56
N GLU A 148 7.35 -1.64 17.40
CA GLU A 148 8.71 -1.11 17.46
C GLU A 148 9.14 -0.61 16.08
N THR A 149 9.90 0.48 16.07
CA THR A 149 10.51 1.09 14.89
C THR A 149 11.76 1.86 15.34
N PHE A 150 12.36 2.66 14.48
CA PHE A 150 13.60 3.37 14.78
C PHE A 150 13.47 4.88 14.61
N ASP A 151 14.19 5.64 15.43
CA ASP A 151 14.40 7.06 15.22
C ASP A 151 15.49 7.31 14.15
N ARG A 152 15.86 8.57 13.95
CA ARG A 152 16.84 8.95 12.92
C ARG A 152 18.28 8.55 13.28
N GLU A 153 18.54 8.33 14.56
CA GLU A 153 19.80 7.86 15.10
C GLU A 153 19.86 6.32 15.18
N ASN A 154 18.83 5.62 14.66
CA ASN A 154 18.64 4.17 14.74
C ASN A 154 18.46 3.63 16.16
N ASN A 155 17.99 4.45 17.10
CA ASN A 155 17.56 3.94 18.40
C ASN A 155 16.17 3.32 18.26
N PRO A 156 15.91 2.19 18.94
CA PRO A 156 14.58 1.61 18.98
C PRO A 156 13.62 2.55 19.70
N VAL A 157 12.45 2.74 19.11
CA VAL A 157 11.34 3.53 19.64
C VAL A 157 10.05 2.77 19.45
N GLN A 158 9.15 2.90 20.42
CA GLN A 158 7.84 2.29 20.37
C GLN A 158 6.80 3.33 19.96
N VAL A 159 5.90 2.96 19.05
CA VAL A 159 4.70 3.73 18.71
C VAL A 159 3.50 3.01 19.32
N ASP A 160 2.70 3.73 20.08
CA ASP A 160 1.45 3.25 20.68
C ASP A 160 0.24 3.97 20.07
N CYS A 161 -0.44 3.27 19.15
CA CYS A 161 -1.61 3.76 18.43
C CYS A 161 -2.89 3.84 19.29
N LEU A 162 -2.86 3.39 20.55
CA LEU A 162 -3.93 3.70 21.52
C LEU A 162 -3.76 5.11 22.12
N ALA A 163 -2.53 5.61 22.15
CA ALA A 163 -2.20 6.92 22.71
C ALA A 163 -2.07 8.02 21.64
N THR A 164 -1.83 7.65 20.39
CA THR A 164 -1.74 8.58 19.25
C THR A 164 -2.45 8.07 18.02
N GLN A 165 -2.89 8.97 17.14
CA GLN A 165 -3.53 8.59 15.87
C GLN A 165 -2.54 7.89 14.95
N CYS A 166 -2.83 6.64 14.60
CA CYS A 166 -2.15 5.89 13.54
C CYS A 166 -3.06 5.74 12.32
N GLY A 167 -2.50 5.25 11.22
CA GLY A 167 -3.20 5.13 9.95
C GLY A 167 -2.35 4.50 8.87
N VAL A 168 -2.95 4.36 7.70
CA VAL A 168 -2.22 3.98 6.49
C VAL A 168 -1.60 5.24 5.87
N ILE A 169 -0.29 5.18 5.67
CA ILE A 169 0.52 6.21 5.03
C ILE A 169 0.83 5.75 3.61
N THR A 170 0.65 6.64 2.63
CA THR A 170 1.31 6.49 1.32
C THR A 170 2.41 7.53 1.18
N ILE A 171 3.57 7.12 0.67
CA ILE A 171 4.68 7.99 0.31
C ILE A 171 5.32 7.51 -0.98
N GLY A 172 6.02 8.38 -1.70
CA GLY A 172 6.77 7.94 -2.87
C GLY A 172 7.86 6.93 -2.50
N ALA A 173 7.96 5.87 -3.31
CA ALA A 173 8.88 4.77 -3.05
C ALA A 173 10.34 5.14 -3.36
N HIS A 174 11.27 4.42 -2.73
CA HIS A 174 12.72 4.53 -2.98
C HIS A 174 13.28 5.97 -2.88
N GLY A 175 12.72 6.77 -1.98
CA GLY A 175 13.18 8.14 -1.70
C GLY A 175 12.68 9.20 -2.67
N VAL A 176 11.75 8.86 -3.57
CA VAL A 176 11.09 9.84 -4.44
C VAL A 176 10.06 10.62 -3.62
N ALA A 177 10.25 11.92 -3.45
CA ALA A 177 9.19 12.79 -2.92
C ALA A 177 8.11 13.00 -3.98
N ASN A 178 6.84 12.78 -3.63
CA ASN A 178 5.73 12.94 -4.56
C ASN A 178 4.48 13.44 -3.82
N PRO A 179 4.23 14.76 -3.78
CA PRO A 179 3.10 15.33 -3.04
C PRO A 179 1.74 14.81 -3.53
N THR A 180 1.63 14.43 -4.80
CA THR A 180 0.38 13.90 -5.38
C THR A 180 0.03 12.51 -4.84
N ASN A 181 1.02 11.76 -4.37
CA ASN A 181 0.88 10.37 -3.93
C ASN A 181 1.08 10.21 -2.41
N GLU A 182 1.24 11.32 -1.68
CA GLU A 182 1.49 11.32 -0.25
C GLU A 182 0.16 11.53 0.51
N THR A 183 -0.33 10.49 1.19
CA THR A 183 -1.61 10.51 1.89
C THR A 183 -1.49 9.89 3.29
N PHE A 184 -2.39 10.28 4.19
CA PHE A 184 -2.55 9.65 5.49
C PHE A 184 -4.03 9.37 5.73
N THR A 185 -4.39 8.11 5.92
CA THR A 185 -5.77 7.68 6.18
C THR A 185 -5.84 7.06 7.57
N PRO A 186 -6.46 7.75 8.54
CA PRO A 186 -6.50 7.30 9.93
C PRO A 186 -7.36 6.05 10.11
N VAL A 187 -7.02 5.28 11.15
CA VAL A 187 -7.77 4.11 11.63
C VAL A 187 -7.91 4.19 13.15
N ALA A 188 -8.86 3.48 13.72
CA ALA A 188 -9.03 3.39 15.17
C ALA A 188 -8.77 1.97 15.67
N PHE A 189 -8.42 1.83 16.94
CA PHE A 189 -8.39 0.54 17.62
C PHE A 189 -9.51 0.47 18.66
N GLY A 190 -10.16 -0.68 18.76
CA GLY A 190 -11.19 -0.88 19.77
C GLY A 190 -11.83 -2.26 19.68
N SER A 191 -12.66 -2.59 20.66
CA SER A 191 -13.34 -3.88 20.71
C SER A 191 -14.28 -4.03 19.51
N ILE A 192 -13.94 -4.95 18.62
CA ILE A 192 -14.80 -5.36 17.53
C ILE A 192 -15.77 -6.39 18.11
N ALA A 193 -17.06 -6.04 18.21
CA ALA A 193 -18.07 -7.01 18.57
C ALA A 193 -18.06 -8.11 17.49
N PRO A 194 -18.04 -9.41 17.85
CA PRO A 194 -18.09 -10.47 16.86
C PRO A 194 -19.37 -10.31 16.04
N THR A 195 -19.23 -10.26 14.71
CA THR A 195 -20.37 -10.34 13.81
C THR A 195 -21.13 -11.62 14.15
N PRO A 196 -22.43 -11.55 14.49
CA PRO A 196 -23.18 -12.76 14.82
C PRO A 196 -23.11 -13.70 13.63
N THR A 197 -22.54 -14.89 13.84
CA THR A 197 -22.70 -15.99 12.89
C THR A 197 -24.21 -16.22 12.73
N PRO A 198 -24.76 -16.24 11.51
CA PRO A 198 -26.16 -16.60 11.32
C PRO A 198 -26.39 -17.95 11.99
N GLU A 199 -27.20 -17.97 13.04
CA GLU A 199 -27.64 -19.22 13.64
C GLU A 199 -28.31 -20.04 12.53
N PRO A 200 -27.97 -21.33 12.35
CA PRO A 200 -28.69 -22.18 11.42
C PRO A 200 -30.17 -22.08 11.78
N ALA A 201 -31.00 -21.64 10.82
CA ALA A 201 -32.43 -21.61 11.04
C ALA A 201 -32.88 -23.01 11.44
N THR A 202 -33.23 -23.19 12.72
CA THR A 202 -33.91 -24.39 13.19
C THR A 202 -35.33 -24.32 12.63
N GLY A 203 -35.46 -24.73 11.37
CA GLY A 203 -36.75 -25.00 10.77
C GLY A 203 -37.43 -26.08 11.60
N THR A 204 -38.33 -25.67 12.48
CA THR A 204 -39.29 -26.59 13.07
C THR A 204 -40.17 -27.07 11.92
N ALA A 205 -39.82 -28.24 11.37
CA ALA A 205 -40.69 -28.93 10.45
C ALA A 205 -41.97 -29.29 11.21
N ALA A 206 -43.09 -28.65 10.84
CA ALA A 206 -44.40 -29.11 11.24
C ALA A 206 -44.61 -30.53 10.67
N PRO A 207 -45.13 -31.49 11.44
CA PRO A 207 -45.37 -32.83 10.94
C PRO A 207 -46.53 -32.79 9.93
N GLY A 208 -46.18 -32.95 8.64
CA GLY A 208 -47.14 -33.20 7.57
C GLY A 208 -47.58 -34.67 7.54
N PRO A 209 -48.77 -35.00 7.04
CA PRO A 209 -49.31 -36.36 7.07
C PRO A 209 -48.51 -37.30 6.16
N ALA A 210 -48.29 -38.52 6.63
CA ALA A 210 -47.68 -39.61 5.88
C ALA A 210 -48.54 -40.00 4.67
N VAL A 211 -47.92 -40.07 3.49
CA VAL A 211 -48.49 -40.76 2.33
C VAL A 211 -47.38 -41.39 1.48
N GLY A 212 -47.48 -42.71 1.30
CA GLY A 212 -47.26 -43.37 0.01
C GLY A 212 -45.81 -43.62 -0.44
N ALA A 213 -45.42 -44.88 -0.38
CA ALA A 213 -44.25 -45.46 -1.02
C ALA A 213 -44.16 -45.14 -2.53
N GLY A 214 -42.94 -44.91 -3.00
CA GLY A 214 -42.58 -44.82 -4.41
C GLY A 214 -41.12 -45.23 -4.58
N GLU A 215 -40.92 -46.48 -4.97
CA GLU A 215 -39.62 -47.10 -5.25
C GLU A 215 -39.04 -46.59 -6.57
N SER A 216 -37.78 -46.15 -6.59
CA SER A 216 -36.94 -46.26 -7.79
C SER A 216 -35.45 -46.21 -7.47
N THR A 217 -34.82 -47.26 -7.94
CA THR A 217 -33.42 -47.65 -7.97
C THR A 217 -32.49 -46.62 -8.63
N GLY A 218 -31.28 -46.47 -8.07
CA GLY A 218 -30.18 -45.73 -8.68
C GLY A 218 -28.84 -46.08 -8.05
N THR A 219 -28.21 -47.12 -8.60
CA THR A 219 -26.82 -47.59 -8.48
C THR A 219 -25.77 -46.66 -7.84
N ALA A 220 -25.12 -47.13 -6.77
CA ALA A 220 -23.85 -46.60 -6.27
C ALA A 220 -22.71 -47.58 -6.61
N VAL A 221 -21.63 -47.07 -7.19
CA VAL A 221 -20.38 -47.77 -7.48
C VAL A 221 -19.41 -47.50 -6.30
N PRO A 222 -18.75 -48.50 -5.70
CA PRO A 222 -17.78 -48.27 -4.64
C PRO A 222 -16.42 -47.87 -5.23
N LEU A 223 -15.70 -46.98 -4.54
CA LEU A 223 -14.27 -46.75 -4.75
C LEU A 223 -13.52 -47.20 -3.50
N ASP A 224 -12.56 -48.08 -3.75
CA ASP A 224 -11.74 -48.85 -2.82
C ASP A 224 -10.83 -48.03 -1.89
N ASP A 225 -10.64 -48.61 -0.69
CA ASP A 225 -9.51 -48.45 0.21
C ASP A 225 -8.17 -48.73 -0.47
N VAL A 226 -7.16 -47.86 -0.27
CA VAL A 226 -5.76 -48.30 -0.16
C VAL A 226 -5.05 -47.53 0.95
N ALA A 227 -4.50 -48.31 1.87
CA ALA A 227 -3.76 -47.91 3.05
C ALA A 227 -2.34 -47.37 2.77
N ALA A 228 -1.89 -46.56 3.72
CA ALA A 228 -0.53 -46.34 4.26
C ALA A 228 0.71 -46.80 3.47
N ALA A 229 1.66 -45.86 3.30
CA ALA A 229 3.09 -46.17 3.35
C ALA A 229 3.87 -45.01 3.99
N THR A 230 4.72 -45.39 4.94
CA THR A 230 5.70 -44.58 5.67
C THR A 230 6.91 -44.24 4.80
N GLY A 231 7.56 -43.10 5.06
CA GLY A 231 8.84 -42.75 4.42
C GLY A 231 9.44 -41.47 4.96
N SER A 232 10.33 -41.62 5.95
CA SER A 232 11.17 -40.57 6.54
C SER A 232 12.49 -40.47 5.77
N SER A 233 12.94 -39.26 5.44
CA SER A 233 14.37 -38.87 5.38
C SER A 233 14.55 -37.40 4.98
N ASP A 234 15.13 -36.63 5.90
CA ASP A 234 15.80 -35.34 5.70
C ASP A 234 16.88 -35.39 4.60
N PRO A 235 17.18 -34.24 3.98
CA PRO A 235 18.52 -33.69 4.21
C PRO A 235 18.55 -32.16 4.44
N ALA A 236 19.45 -31.75 5.33
CA ALA A 236 19.81 -30.36 5.63
C ALA A 236 20.34 -29.57 4.41
N PRO A 237 20.17 -28.24 4.35
CA PRO A 237 20.88 -27.41 3.39
C PRO A 237 22.24 -26.95 3.92
N ALA A 238 23.25 -27.15 3.07
CA ALA A 238 24.62 -26.71 3.26
C ALA A 238 24.75 -25.17 3.14
N LEU A 239 25.66 -24.63 3.95
CA LEU A 239 26.18 -23.27 3.88
C LEU A 239 26.83 -23.00 2.51
N VAL A 240 26.31 -22.01 1.78
CA VAL A 240 27.03 -21.31 0.70
C VAL A 240 26.99 -19.82 1.00
N GLY A 241 28.01 -19.35 1.72
CA GLY A 241 28.39 -17.94 1.70
C GLY A 241 29.40 -17.73 0.57
N VAL A 242 29.28 -16.62 -0.16
CA VAL A 242 30.37 -15.71 -0.60
C VAL A 242 29.86 -14.72 -1.66
N ALA A 243 30.28 -13.45 -1.47
CA ALA A 243 30.51 -12.38 -2.45
C ALA A 243 29.37 -11.42 -2.86
N ILE A 244 28.99 -10.50 -1.97
CA ILE A 244 28.68 -9.09 -2.35
C ILE A 244 29.30 -8.13 -1.31
N GLY A 245 30.63 -8.17 -1.17
CA GLY A 245 31.36 -7.35 -0.19
C GLY A 245 32.25 -6.26 -0.80
N VAL A 246 32.44 -6.24 -2.12
CA VAL A 246 33.51 -5.43 -2.74
C VAL A 246 32.99 -4.20 -3.51
N VAL A 247 31.70 -4.12 -3.83
CA VAL A 247 31.16 -2.99 -4.63
C VAL A 247 30.75 -1.80 -3.76
N VAL A 248 30.30 -2.02 -2.52
CA VAL A 248 29.83 -0.93 -1.64
C VAL A 248 30.98 -0.07 -1.08
N ALA A 249 32.15 -0.67 -0.80
CA ALA A 249 33.30 0.07 -0.29
C ALA A 249 33.89 1.06 -1.32
N ALA A 250 33.82 0.74 -2.62
CA ALA A 250 34.36 1.58 -3.68
C ALA A 250 33.51 2.84 -3.95
N VAL A 251 32.19 2.75 -3.75
CA VAL A 251 31.24 3.86 -3.95
C VAL A 251 31.29 4.84 -2.77
N ILE A 252 31.45 4.34 -1.54
CA ILE A 252 31.58 5.20 -0.35
C ILE A 252 32.90 6.00 -0.40
N ALA A 253 34.00 5.39 -0.84
CA ALA A 253 35.29 6.07 -0.95
C ALA A 253 35.28 7.22 -1.97
N THR A 254 34.62 7.06 -3.12
CA THR A 254 34.52 8.12 -4.13
C THR A 254 33.66 9.31 -3.67
N VAL A 255 32.54 9.05 -2.99
CA VAL A 255 31.66 10.12 -2.47
C VAL A 255 32.36 10.96 -1.39
N VAL A 256 33.13 10.32 -0.49
CA VAL A 256 33.88 11.03 0.56
C VAL A 256 35.00 11.90 -0.04
N VAL A 257 35.76 11.40 -1.01
CA VAL A 257 36.84 12.16 -1.65
C VAL A 257 36.32 13.39 -2.42
N VAL A 258 35.20 13.26 -3.13
CA VAL A 258 34.58 14.38 -3.87
C VAL A 258 34.05 15.44 -2.89
N SER A 259 33.44 15.01 -1.78
CA SER A 259 32.89 15.91 -0.76
C SER A 259 33.99 16.70 -0.03
N VAL A 260 35.12 16.06 0.29
CA VAL A 260 36.26 16.72 0.94
C VAL A 260 36.96 17.69 -0.02
N ARG A 261 37.11 17.35 -1.31
CA ARG A 261 37.68 18.27 -2.32
C ARG A 261 36.81 19.51 -2.52
N ARG A 262 35.49 19.37 -2.60
CA ARG A 262 34.57 20.52 -2.73
C ARG A 262 34.67 21.47 -1.54
N ARG A 263 34.76 20.95 -0.31
CA ARG A 263 34.92 21.77 0.89
C ARG A 263 36.27 22.51 0.91
N ARG A 264 37.34 21.91 0.41
CA ARG A 264 38.66 22.57 0.32
C ARG A 264 38.70 23.67 -0.75
N HIS A 265 37.99 23.50 -1.86
CA HIS A 265 37.87 24.56 -2.88
C HIS A 265 36.98 25.71 -2.43
N ALA A 266 35.95 25.46 -1.61
CA ALA A 266 35.11 26.51 -1.04
C ALA A 266 35.80 27.31 0.09
N ALA A 267 36.90 26.79 0.65
CA ALA A 267 37.60 27.38 1.79
C ALA A 267 38.89 28.13 1.43
N SER A 268 39.21 28.36 0.16
CA SER A 268 40.35 29.21 -0.22
C SER A 268 39.92 30.69 -0.28
N PRO A 269 40.36 31.56 0.66
CA PRO A 269 40.14 32.99 0.53
C PRO A 269 41.02 33.55 -0.59
N ALA A 270 40.44 34.41 -1.42
CA ALA A 270 41.16 35.21 -2.40
C ALA A 270 42.23 36.06 -1.71
N SER A 271 43.49 35.82 -2.05
CA SER A 271 44.62 36.69 -1.70
C SER A 271 44.48 38.02 -2.45
N LYS A 272 44.52 39.11 -1.67
CA LYS A 272 44.60 40.51 -2.12
C LYS A 272 45.83 40.74 -3.01
N GLU A 273 45.63 41.43 -4.11
CA GLU A 273 46.50 42.51 -4.60
C GLU A 273 45.65 43.77 -4.81
#